data_AF-A0A7C4JSB7-F1
#
_entry.id   AF-A0A7C4JSB7-F1
#
_cell.length_a   1.000
_cell.length_b   1.000
_cell.length_c   1.000
_cell.angle_alpha   90.00
_cell.angle_beta   90.00
_cell.angle_gamma   90.00
#
_symmetry.space_group_name_H-M   'P 1'
#
loop_
_entity.id
_entity.type
_entity.pdbx_description
1 polymer ?
#
loop_
_entity_poly.entity_id
_entity_poly.type
_entity_poly.pdbx_seq_one_letter_code
_entity_poly.pdbx_strand_id
1 'polypeptide(L)'
;MKVLIFGLGALGTVFAVALKSAGHQVYAFVKEKHLSLLKGKTLKMTGLFGNKVAEIDGYFINPVELKSFDLDLIILTVKAFDTEKAISQIKEFIQPKTYLLIAQNGYG
;
A
#
# COMPACT_ATOMS: atom_id res chain seq x y z
N MET A 1 -5.29 -11.28 -6.14
CA MET A 1 -3.96 -11.10 -5.53
C MET A 1 -4.11 -10.44 -4.17
N LYS A 2 -3.14 -10.67 -3.27
CA LYS A 2 -2.93 -9.98 -2.00
C LYS A 2 -1.87 -8.91 -2.20
N VAL A 3 -2.29 -7.65 -2.13
CA VAL A 3 -1.45 -6.49 -2.43
C VAL A 3 -1.24 -5.67 -1.16
N LEU A 4 0.00 -5.30 -0.88
CA LEU A 4 0.35 -4.30 0.13
C LEU A 4 0.69 -2.97 -0.52
N ILE A 5 -0.03 -1.91 -0.16
CA ILE A 5 0.30 -0.53 -0.53
C ILE A 5 1.13 0.07 0.60
N PHE A 6 2.42 0.32 0.35
CA PHE A 6 3.32 0.92 1.31
C PHE A 6 3.30 2.45 1.17
N GLY A 7 2.50 3.10 2.01
CA GLY A 7 2.29 4.54 2.00
C GLY A 7 1.00 4.96 1.28
N LEU A 8 -0.05 5.23 2.05
CA LEU A 8 -1.37 5.60 1.53
C LEU A 8 -1.53 7.12 1.31
N GLY A 9 -0.60 7.72 0.56
CA GLY A 9 -0.71 9.10 0.07
C GLY A 9 -1.64 9.21 -1.14
N ALA A 10 -1.54 10.29 -1.93
CA ALA A 10 -2.38 10.47 -3.11
C ALA A 10 -2.26 9.31 -4.12
N LEU A 11 -1.04 8.96 -4.53
CA LEU A 11 -0.81 7.88 -5.50
C LEU A 11 -1.13 6.49 -4.91
N GLY A 12 -0.73 6.24 -3.66
CA GLY A 12 -1.08 5.00 -2.96
C GLY A 12 -2.59 4.80 -2.85
N THR A 13 -3.35 5.87 -2.61
CA THR A 13 -4.82 5.82 -2.58
C THR A 13 -5.41 5.44 -3.95
N VAL A 14 -4.86 5.97 -5.04
CA VAL A 14 -5.27 5.59 -6.41
C VAL A 14 -5.07 4.09 -6.64
N PHE A 15 -3.87 3.57 -6.34
CA PHE A 15 -3.60 2.13 -6.47
C PHE A 15 -4.52 1.29 -5.57
N ALA A 16 -4.67 1.68 -4.31
CA ALA A 16 -5.49 0.95 -3.36
C ALA A 16 -6.95 0.84 -3.84
N VAL A 17 -7.55 1.97 -4.23
CA VAL A 17 -8.94 2.01 -4.71
C VAL A 17 -9.08 1.26 -6.04
N ALA A 18 -8.16 1.43 -6.98
CA ALA A 18 -8.23 0.78 -8.28
C ALA A 18 -8.12 -0.74 -8.17
N LEU A 19 -7.14 -1.25 -7.40
CA LEU A 19 -6.92 -2.68 -7.20
C LEU A 19 -8.05 -3.31 -6.39
N LYS A 20 -8.57 -2.60 -5.38
CA LYS A 20 -9.73 -3.09 -4.62
C LYS A 20 -10.98 -3.15 -5.49
N SER A 21 -11.19 -2.15 -6.35
CA SER A 21 -12.30 -2.15 -7.34
C SER A 21 -12.18 -3.29 -8.37
N ALA A 22 -10.97 -3.80 -8.61
CA ALA A 22 -10.71 -4.94 -9.48
C ALA A 22 -10.87 -6.30 -8.77
N GLY A 23 -11.32 -6.33 -7.50
CA GLY A 23 -11.57 -7.57 -6.75
C GLY A 23 -10.33 -8.16 -6.07
N HIS A 24 -9.25 -7.40 -5.91
CA HIS A 24 -8.08 -7.85 -5.17
C HIS A 24 -8.21 -7.61 -3.65
N GLN A 25 -7.45 -8.38 -2.87
CA GLN A 25 -7.26 -8.13 -1.44
C GLN A 25 -6.17 -7.08 -1.29
N VAL A 26 -6.50 -5.96 -0.66
CA VAL A 26 -5.63 -4.79 -0.57
C VAL A 26 -5.45 -4.40 0.88
N TYR A 27 -4.20 -4.40 1.29
CA TYR A 27 -3.76 -3.96 2.61
C TYR A 27 -2.94 -2.68 2.47
N ALA A 28 -2.90 -1.86 3.52
CA ALA A 28 -2.12 -0.64 3.54
C ALA A 28 -1.14 -0.61 4.71
N PHE A 29 0.13 -0.33 4.44
CA PHE A 29 1.10 0.03 5.47
C PHE A 29 1.16 1.55 5.60
N VAL A 30 0.87 2.06 6.80
CA VAL A 30 0.74 3.50 7.06
C VAL A 30 1.48 3.90 8.35
N LYS A 31 1.81 5.20 8.47
CA LYS A 31 2.35 5.73 9.73
C LYS A 31 1.23 5.72 10.78
N GLU A 32 1.55 5.36 12.02
CA GLU A 32 0.59 5.24 13.14
C GLU A 32 -0.33 6.46 13.29
N LYS A 33 0.24 7.67 13.19
CA LYS A 33 -0.51 8.94 13.23
C LYS A 33 -1.62 9.09 12.17
N HIS A 34 -1.60 8.28 11.11
CA HIS A 34 -2.61 8.28 10.06
C HIS A 34 -3.66 7.17 10.24
N LEU A 35 -3.44 6.20 11.12
CA LEU A 35 -4.33 5.06 11.28
C LEU A 35 -5.74 5.48 11.70
N SER A 36 -5.88 6.39 12.67
CA SER A 36 -7.18 6.90 13.14
C SER A 36 -7.96 7.65 12.07
N LEU A 37 -7.26 8.24 11.08
CA LEU A 37 -7.90 8.95 9.97
C LEU A 37 -8.43 8.00 8.89
N LEU A 38 -7.90 6.77 8.83
CA LEU A 38 -8.14 5.80 7.76
C LEU A 38 -9.00 4.62 8.20
N LYS A 39 -8.75 4.08 9.40
CA LYS A 39 -9.44 2.89 9.91
C LYS A 39 -10.93 3.15 10.04
N GLY A 40 -11.74 2.26 9.47
CA GLY A 40 -13.20 2.37 9.45
C GLY A 40 -13.73 3.41 8.45
N LYS A 41 -12.89 3.96 7.59
CA LYS A 41 -13.30 4.87 6.51
C LYS A 41 -13.02 4.27 5.14
N THR A 42 -13.83 4.67 4.18
CA THR A 42 -13.60 4.35 2.78
C THR A 42 -12.60 5.31 2.15
N LEU A 43 -11.72 4.78 1.31
CA LEU A 43 -10.89 5.56 0.41
C LEU A 43 -11.71 6.00 -0.80
N LYS A 44 -11.44 7.21 -1.30
CA LYS A 44 -12.09 7.78 -2.47
C LYS A 44 -11.06 8.20 -3.50
N MET A 45 -11.30 7.81 -4.74
CA MET A 45 -10.56 8.26 -5.92
C MET A 45 -11.53 9.01 -6.84
N THR A 46 -11.11 10.17 -7.34
CA THR A 46 -11.87 10.98 -8.30
C THR A 46 -10.95 11.49 -9.40
N GLY A 47 -11.48 11.74 -10.60
CA GLY A 47 -10.73 12.33 -11.72
C GLY A 47 -10.74 11.44 -12.95
N LEU A 48 -9.59 11.32 -13.63
CA LEU A 48 -9.46 10.65 -14.93
C LEU A 48 -9.99 9.20 -14.93
N PHE A 49 -9.83 8.49 -13.81
CA PHE A 49 -10.27 7.11 -13.64
C PHE A 49 -11.71 6.97 -13.09
N GLY A 50 -12.47 8.06 -13.18
CA GLY A 50 -13.82 8.19 -12.63
C GLY A 50 -13.83 8.37 -11.12
N ASN A 51 -15.03 8.27 -10.56
CA ASN A 51 -15.26 8.36 -9.13
C ASN A 51 -15.46 6.95 -8.56
N LYS A 52 -14.52 6.50 -7.74
CA LYS A 52 -14.56 5.18 -7.09
C LYS A 52 -14.35 5.32 -5.59
N VAL A 53 -14.98 4.43 -4.85
CA VAL A 53 -14.87 4.33 -3.39
C VAL A 53 -14.53 2.89 -3.06
N ALA A 54 -13.62 2.69 -2.11
CA ALA A 54 -13.21 1.35 -1.69
C ALA A 54 -12.88 1.33 -0.19
N GLU A 55 -13.29 0.27 0.48
CA GLU A 55 -12.79 -0.09 1.80
C GLU A 55 -11.64 -1.09 1.63
N ILE A 56 -10.52 -0.85 2.30
CA ILE A 56 -9.33 -1.72 2.24
C ILE A 56 -9.36 -2.77 3.35
N ASP A 57 -8.82 -3.96 3.06
CA ASP A 57 -8.99 -5.18 3.86
C ASP A 57 -8.21 -5.17 5.17
N GLY A 58 -7.22 -4.29 5.30
CA GLY A 58 -6.46 -4.15 6.53
C GLY A 58 -5.44 -3.03 6.49
N TYR A 59 -5.04 -2.61 7.68
CA TYR A 59 -4.03 -1.59 7.91
C TYR A 59 -2.95 -2.14 8.82
N PHE A 60 -1.70 -1.89 8.45
CA PHE A 60 -0.52 -2.25 9.22
C PHE A 60 0.25 -0.99 9.60
N ILE A 61 0.80 -1.00 10.81
CA ILE A 61 1.65 0.09 11.31
C ILE A 61 3.03 -0.43 11.73
N ASN A 62 3.16 -1.74 12.00
CA ASN A 62 4.42 -2.37 12.34
C ASN A 62 4.79 -3.44 11.31
N PRO A 63 6.06 -3.49 10.86
CA PRO A 63 6.43 -4.44 9.83
C PRO A 63 6.31 -5.90 10.29
N VAL A 64 6.49 -6.18 11.59
CA VAL A 64 6.31 -7.51 12.18
C VAL A 64 4.92 -8.10 11.92
N GLU A 65 3.89 -7.28 11.77
CA GLU A 65 2.53 -7.71 11.46
C GLU A 65 2.40 -8.34 10.07
N LEU A 66 3.37 -8.08 9.17
CA LEU A 66 3.41 -8.63 7.81
C LEU A 66 3.99 -10.05 7.77
N LYS A 67 4.63 -10.54 8.84
CA LYS A 67 5.29 -11.87 8.86
C LYS A 67 4.34 -13.03 8.54
N SER A 68 3.08 -12.91 8.90
CA SER A 68 2.05 -13.92 8.66
C SER A 68 1.31 -13.73 7.33
N PHE A 69 1.64 -12.68 6.56
CA PHE A 69 0.97 -12.35 5.32
C PHE A 69 1.74 -12.83 4.12
N ASP A 70 1.05 -13.66 3.34
CA ASP A 70 1.52 -14.13 2.06
C ASP A 70 1.14 -13.12 0.96
N LEU A 71 2.07 -12.22 0.61
CA LEU A 71 1.84 -11.11 -0.32
C LEU A 71 2.32 -11.45 -1.73
N ASP A 72 1.45 -11.21 -2.71
CA ASP A 72 1.78 -11.37 -4.13
C ASP A 72 2.50 -10.13 -4.68
N LEU A 73 2.14 -8.95 -4.19
CA LEU A 73 2.65 -7.66 -4.66
C LEU A 73 2.78 -6.66 -3.52
N ILE A 74 3.91 -5.95 -3.48
CA ILE A 74 4.12 -4.77 -2.65
C ILE A 74 4.34 -3.57 -3.57
N ILE A 75 3.58 -2.49 -3.37
CA ILE A 75 3.71 -1.24 -4.12
C ILE A 75 4.25 -0.15 -3.18
N LEU A 76 5.46 0.36 -3.44
CA LEU A 76 6.02 1.51 -2.74
C LEU A 76 5.53 2.81 -3.36
N THR A 77 4.82 3.60 -2.56
CA THR A 77 4.32 4.94 -2.93
C THR A 77 4.72 6.01 -1.91
N VAL A 78 5.84 5.80 -1.20
CA VAL A 78 6.44 6.81 -0.30
C VAL A 78 7.22 7.86 -1.10
N LYS A 79 7.65 8.95 -0.47
CA LYS A 79 8.54 9.91 -1.12
C LYS A 79 9.94 9.30 -1.26
N ALA A 80 10.71 9.69 -2.28
CA ALA A 80 12.01 9.07 -2.59
C ALA A 80 13.01 9.08 -1.41
N PHE A 81 13.02 10.14 -0.60
CA PHE A 81 13.88 10.22 0.60
C PHE A 81 13.47 9.28 1.74
N ASP A 82 12.28 8.65 1.68
CA ASP A 82 11.82 7.63 2.63
C ASP A 82 12.09 6.20 2.11
N THR A 83 12.65 6.02 0.90
CA THR A 83 12.75 4.71 0.23
C THR A 83 13.62 3.71 0.99
N GLU A 84 14.82 4.10 1.42
CA GLU A 84 15.73 3.21 2.16
C GLU A 84 15.06 2.69 3.44
N LYS A 85 14.44 3.60 4.19
CA LYS A 85 13.67 3.26 5.38
C LYS A 85 12.51 2.30 5.05
N ALA A 86 11.74 2.58 4.01
CA ALA A 86 10.64 1.72 3.59
C ALA A 86 11.12 0.29 3.26
N ILE A 87 12.19 0.16 2.46
CA ILE A 87 12.77 -1.14 2.08
C ILE A 87 13.29 -1.88 3.31
N SER A 88 14.02 -1.21 4.21
CA SER A 88 14.50 -1.84 5.45
C SER A 88 13.36 -2.43 6.30
N GLN A 89 12.18 -1.82 6.26
CA GLN A 89 11.01 -2.28 6.98
C GLN A 89 10.38 -3.51 6.32
N ILE A 90 10.37 -3.63 5.00
CA ILE A 90 9.63 -4.70 4.31
C ILE A 90 10.50 -5.85 3.79
N LYS A 91 11.83 -5.67 3.70
CA LYS A 91 12.73 -6.62 3.02
C LYS A 91 12.61 -8.05 3.52
N GLU A 92 12.34 -8.24 4.82
CA GLU A 92 12.23 -9.57 5.44
C GLU A 92 10.93 -10.31 5.06
N PHE A 93 9.96 -9.61 4.46
CA PHE A 93 8.66 -10.17 4.06
C PHE A 93 8.53 -10.31 2.54
N ILE A 94 9.54 -9.88 1.79
CA ILE A 94 9.62 -10.11 0.35
C ILE A 94 10.04 -11.57 0.15
N GLN A 95 9.12 -12.39 -0.34
CA GLN A 95 9.40 -13.78 -0.70
C GLN A 95 9.82 -13.87 -2.17
N PRO A 96 10.42 -14.99 -2.63
CA PRO A 96 10.81 -15.16 -4.03
C PRO A 96 9.68 -14.96 -5.05
N LYS A 97 8.43 -15.16 -4.65
CA LYS A 97 7.23 -14.95 -5.48
C LYS A 97 6.64 -13.54 -5.38
N THR A 98 7.07 -12.74 -4.42
CA THR A 98 6.50 -11.41 -4.15
C THR A 98 7.08 -10.42 -5.13
N TYR A 99 6.22 -9.80 -5.94
CA TYR A 99 6.63 -8.68 -6.79
C TYR A 99 6.77 -7.41 -5.96
N LEU A 100 7.81 -6.64 -6.27
CA LEU A 100 8.02 -5.30 -5.71
C LEU A 100 7.90 -4.26 -6.82
N LEU A 101 6.90 -3.38 -6.72
CA LEU A 101 6.70 -2.26 -7.62
C LEU A 101 7.09 -0.96 -6.91
N ILE A 102 8.11 -0.28 -7.43
CA ILE A 102 8.49 1.07 -6.99
C ILE A 102 7.72 2.06 -7.85
N ALA A 103 6.67 2.66 -7.28
CA ALA A 103 5.80 3.62 -7.97
C ALA A 103 6.11 5.05 -7.48
N GLN A 104 7.38 5.41 -7.50
CA GLN A 104 7.87 6.73 -7.09
C GLN A 104 8.35 7.50 -8.32
N ASN A 105 8.20 8.82 -8.29
CA ASN A 105 8.85 9.66 -9.27
C ASN A 105 10.34 9.77 -8.93
N GLY A 106 11.21 9.50 -9.90
CA GLY A 106 12.65 9.56 -9.76
C GLY A 106 13.34 8.47 -10.60
N TYR A 107 14.65 8.52 -10.63
CA TYR A 107 15.51 7.48 -11.19
C TYR A 107 16.58 7.13 -10.16
N GLY A 108 17.03 5.87 -10.15
CA GLY A 108 17.89 5.30 -9.10
C GLY A 108 17.09 4.83 -7.89
#